data_AF-A0A2U2RWN8-F1
#
_entry.id   AF-A0A2U2RWN8-F1
#
_cell.length_a   1.000
_cell.length_b   1.000
_cell.length_c   1.000
_cell.angle_alpha   90.00
_cell.angle_beta   90.00
_cell.angle_gamma   90.00
#
_symmetry.space_group_name_H-M   'P 1'
#
loop_
_entity.id
_entity.type
_entity.pdbx_description
1 polymer ?
#
loop_
_entity_poly.entity_id
_entity_poly.type
_entity_poly.pdbx_seq_one_letter_code
_entity_poly.pdbx_strand_id
1 'polypeptide(L)'
;GGLSEELSEITAAIGLEYCFQDSLSIRTGFFNESQNKGSRRYLTMGAGFNLNLFEIDLSYLFSTSRVRNPLENTIRFSLSINLDQSSSQTSDENMSNVDIGD
;
A
#
# COMPACT_ATOMS: atom_id res chain seq x y z
N GLY A 1 19.00 -6.79 35.20
CA GLY A 1 17.86 -7.54 34.65
C GLY A 1 16.65 -7.18 35.47
N GLY A 2 15.81 -6.31 34.93
CA GLY A 2 14.65 -5.78 35.63
C GLY A 2 13.64 -5.28 34.60
N LEU A 3 12.40 -5.08 35.05
CA LEU A 3 11.27 -4.67 34.20
C LEU A 3 11.58 -3.41 33.36
N SER A 4 12.47 -2.53 33.81
CA SER A 4 12.95 -1.38 33.03
C SER A 4 13.79 -1.75 31.80
N GLU A 5 14.53 -2.86 31.82
CA GLU A 5 15.32 -3.33 30.68
C GLU A 5 14.40 -3.90 29.59
N GLU A 6 13.39 -4.71 29.97
CA GLU A 6 12.43 -5.30 29.03
C GLU A 6 11.46 -4.26 28.44
N LEU A 7 11.00 -3.29 29.24
CA LEU A 7 10.20 -2.17 28.72
C LEU A 7 11.00 -1.29 27.75
N SER A 8 12.33 -1.25 27.90
CA SER A 8 13.25 -0.60 26.96
C SER A 8 13.56 -1.44 25.71
N GLU A 9 12.87 -2.56 25.50
CA GLU A 9 12.96 -3.34 24.27
C GLU A 9 11.67 -3.26 23.44
N ILE A 10 10.66 -2.54 23.94
CA ILE A 10 9.35 -2.46 23.29
C ILE A 10 9.40 -1.46 22.13
N THR A 11 8.99 -1.95 20.96
CA THR A 11 8.73 -1.13 19.78
C THR A 11 7.24 -0.81 19.72
N ALA A 12 6.92 0.48 19.61
CA ALA A 12 5.55 0.96 19.49
C ALA A 12 5.34 1.59 18.11
N ALA A 13 4.24 1.21 17.46
CA ALA A 13 3.81 1.80 16.20
C ALA A 13 2.35 2.23 16.35
N ILE A 14 2.03 3.41 15.84
CA ILE A 14 0.66 3.92 15.77
C ILE A 14 0.41 4.50 14.39
N GLY A 15 -0.80 4.34 13.87
CA GLY A 15 -1.19 4.86 12.56
C GLY A 15 -2.64 5.33 12.54
N LEU A 16 -2.92 6.29 11.67
CA LEU A 16 -4.24 6.81 11.37
C LEU A 16 -4.45 6.74 9.85
N GLU A 17 -5.62 6.26 9.46
CA GLU A 17 -6.06 6.18 8.08
C GLU A 17 -7.40 6.88 7.93
N TYR A 18 -7.52 7.70 6.89
CA TYR A 18 -8.73 8.43 6.54
C TYR A 18 -9.04 8.24 5.07
N CYS A 19 -10.17 7.61 4.76
CA CYS A 19 -10.63 7.38 3.40
C CYS A 19 -11.79 8.34 3.08
N PHE A 20 -11.65 9.06 1.98
CA PHE A 20 -12.65 9.94 1.42
C PHE A 20 -13.27 9.31 0.17
N GLN A 21 -14.54 8.94 0.27
CA GLN A 21 -15.37 8.47 -0.83
C GLN A 21 -14.75 7.30 -1.62
N ASP A 22 -14.04 6.42 -0.92
CA ASP A 22 -13.33 5.24 -1.45
C ASP A 22 -12.35 5.51 -2.61
N SER A 23 -12.16 6.78 -2.98
CA SER A 23 -11.39 7.22 -4.15
C SER A 23 -10.11 7.93 -3.74
N LEU A 24 -10.07 8.49 -2.53
CA LEU A 24 -8.90 9.14 -1.94
C LEU A 24 -8.65 8.57 -0.54
N SER A 25 -7.45 8.11 -0.25
CA SER A 25 -7.02 7.70 1.09
C SER A 25 -5.89 8.60 1.56
N ILE A 26 -5.85 8.88 2.86
CA ILE A 26 -4.76 9.60 3.53
C ILE A 26 -4.33 8.74 4.70
N ARG A 27 -3.04 8.47 4.80
CA ARG A 27 -2.44 7.61 5.82
C ARG A 27 -1.35 8.38 6.53
N THR A 28 -1.29 8.28 7.84
CA THR A 28 -0.16 8.76 8.62
C THR A 28 0.20 7.75 9.69
N GLY A 29 1.48 7.60 9.98
CA GLY A 29 1.96 6.67 10.97
C GLY A 29 3.14 7.24 11.72
N PHE A 30 3.29 6.83 12.97
CA PHE A 30 4.44 7.12 13.79
C PHE A 30 4.98 5.82 14.34
N PHE A 31 6.26 5.60 14.13
CA PHE A 31 6.98 4.43 14.60
C PHE A 31 8.07 4.86 15.55
N ASN A 32 8.09 4.23 16.73
CA ASN A 32 9.07 4.49 17.76
C ASN A 32 9.65 3.17 18.26
N GLU A 33 10.91 2.94 17.92
CA GLU A 33 11.71 1.87 18.50
C GLU A 33 12.46 2.37 19.73
N SER A 34 12.60 1.52 20.74
CA SER A 34 13.30 1.87 21.96
C SER A 34 14.78 2.24 21.76
N GLN A 35 15.28 3.13 22.62
CA GLN A 35 16.62 3.71 22.56
C GLN A 35 17.74 2.66 22.64
N ASN A 36 17.49 1.52 23.29
CA ASN A 36 18.51 0.49 23.52
C ASN A 36 18.73 -0.48 22.34
N LYS A 37 17.78 -0.57 21.39
CA LYS A 37 17.83 -1.52 20.24
C LYS A 37 18.31 -0.92 18.93
N GLY A 38 18.18 0.39 18.76
CA GLY A 38 18.48 1.03 17.46
C GLY A 38 18.04 2.47 17.34
N SER A 39 17.18 2.96 18.25
CA SER A 39 16.67 4.34 18.27
C SER A 39 16.13 4.80 16.91
N ARG A 40 15.48 3.89 16.17
CA ARG A 40 14.87 4.19 14.88
C ARG A 40 13.50 4.78 15.11
N ARG A 41 13.36 6.05 14.76
CA ARG A 41 12.11 6.79 14.86
C ARG A 41 11.79 7.38 13.51
N TYR A 42 10.62 7.04 12.98
CA TYR A 42 10.18 7.57 11.70
C TYR A 42 8.68 7.86 11.72
N LEU A 43 8.33 8.95 11.06
CA LEU A 43 6.96 9.35 10.77
C LEU A 43 6.69 9.01 9.31
N THR A 44 5.55 8.39 9.02
CA THR A 44 5.07 8.13 7.68
C THR A 44 3.85 9.00 7.39
N MET A 45 3.77 9.48 6.15
CA MET A 45 2.60 10.17 5.63
C MET A 45 2.40 9.72 4.19
N GLY A 46 1.18 9.38 3.81
CA GLY A 46 0.87 8.91 2.46
C GLY A 46 -0.53 9.32 2.05
N ALA A 47 -0.76 9.28 0.75
CA ALA A 47 -2.05 9.44 0.13
C ALA A 47 -2.22 8.41 -0.97
N GLY A 48 -3.40 7.82 -1.09
CA GLY A 48 -3.76 6.89 -2.15
C GLY A 48 -4.93 7.40 -2.96
N PHE A 49 -5.00 6.99 -4.22
CA PHE A 49 -6.10 7.27 -5.13
C PHE A 49 -6.57 5.97 -5.74
N ASN A 50 -7.85 5.66 -5.60
CA ASN A 50 -8.46 4.49 -6.19
C ASN A 50 -9.29 4.89 -7.41
N LEU A 51 -9.03 4.24 -8.54
CA LEU A 51 -9.75 4.35 -9.80
C LEU A 51 -10.24 2.95 -10.18
N ASN A 52 -11.26 2.85 -11.04
CA ASN A 52 -11.93 1.58 -11.38
C ASN A 52 -11.02 0.38 -11.71
N LEU A 53 -9.86 0.63 -12.33
CA LEU A 53 -8.90 -0.41 -12.76
C LEU A 53 -7.48 -0.15 -12.23
N PHE A 54 -7.24 1.00 -11.60
CA PHE A 54 -5.92 1.46 -11.20
C PHE A 54 -5.97 1.99 -9.77
N GLU A 55 -5.03 1.60 -8.93
CA GLU A 55 -4.85 2.17 -7.60
C GLU A 55 -3.44 2.72 -7.50
N ILE A 56 -3.32 3.97 -7.05
CA ILE A 56 -2.06 4.70 -6.98
C ILE A 56 -1.83 5.09 -5.53
N ASP A 57 -0.74 4.64 -4.92
CA ASP A 57 -0.37 5.03 -3.56
C ASP A 57 0.96 5.76 -3.54
N LEU A 58 0.95 6.94 -2.91
CA LEU A 58 2.13 7.74 -2.65
C LEU A 58 2.38 7.76 -1.15
N SER A 59 3.59 7.41 -0.72
CA SER A 59 3.97 7.42 0.70
C SER A 59 5.34 8.03 0.89
N TYR A 60 5.43 8.93 1.85
CA TYR A 60 6.65 9.60 2.28
C TYR A 60 7.01 9.15 3.70
N LEU A 61 8.29 8.89 3.94
CA LEU A 61 8.81 8.51 5.25
C LEU A 61 9.83 9.57 5.73
N PHE A 62 9.47 10.28 6.79
CA PHE A 62 10.32 11.21 7.51
C PHE A 62 11.08 10.45 8.61
N SER A 63 12.39 10.26 8.45
CA SER A 63 13.25 9.69 9.49
C SER A 63 13.77 10.81 10.41
N THR A 64 13.63 10.67 11.73
CA THR A 64 14.12 11.66 12.72
C THR A 64 15.41 11.23 13.43
N SER A 65 16.03 10.12 13.03
CA SER A 65 17.26 9.61 13.66
C SER A 65 18.52 10.32 13.15
N ARG A 66 19.38 10.81 14.06
CA ARG A 66 20.64 11.56 13.81
C ARG A 66 21.78 10.73 13.19
N VAL A 67 21.47 9.75 12.36
CA VAL A 67 22.48 8.96 11.64
C VAL A 67 22.10 9.03 10.17
N ARG A 68 22.91 9.79 9.40
CA ARG A 68 22.77 10.02 7.96
C ARG A 68 22.54 8.68 7.24
N ASN A 69 21.28 8.33 7.02
CA ASN A 69 20.90 7.08 6.38
C ASN A 69 20.59 7.40 4.91
N PRO A 70 21.23 6.75 3.92
CA PRO A 70 21.05 7.02 2.49
C PRO A 70 19.62 6.80 1.95
N LEU A 71 18.66 6.41 2.80
CA LEU A 71 17.22 6.30 2.51
C LEU A 71 16.39 7.47 3.09
N GLU A 72 17.04 8.46 3.71
CA GLU A 72 16.41 9.73 4.09
C GLU A 72 15.77 10.36 2.85
N ASN A 73 14.50 10.79 2.96
CA ASN A 73 13.75 11.46 1.88
C ASN A 73 13.34 10.55 0.70
N THR A 74 12.99 9.28 0.98
CA THR A 74 12.48 8.38 -0.06
C THR A 74 10.97 8.56 -0.23
N ILE A 75 10.56 9.01 -1.43
CA ILE A 75 9.16 8.92 -1.88
C ILE A 75 8.92 7.51 -2.39
N ARG A 76 8.01 6.78 -1.77
CA ARG A 76 7.53 5.48 -2.24
C ARG A 76 6.30 5.71 -3.11
N PHE A 77 6.39 5.30 -4.37
CA PHE A 77 5.29 5.29 -5.32
C PHE A 77 4.89 3.84 -5.59
N SER A 78 3.58 3.56 -5.56
CA SER A 78 3.00 2.26 -5.88
C SER A 78 1.87 2.44 -6.89
N LEU A 79 1.79 1.53 -7.84
CA LEU A 79 0.73 1.45 -8.84
C LEU A 79 0.24 0.00 -8.91
N SER A 80 -1.04 -0.19 -8.62
CA SER A 80 -1.74 -1.47 -8.68
C SER A 80 -2.72 -1.45 -9.85
N ILE A 81 -2.79 -2.55 -10.61
CA ILE A 81 -3.70 -2.70 -11.76
C ILE A 81 -4.61 -3.88 -11.47
N ASN A 82 -5.92 -3.62 -11.43
CA ASN A 82 -6.93 -4.67 -11.27
C ASN A 82 -7.34 -5.17 -12.66
N LEU A 83 -6.78 -6.31 -13.08
CA LEU A 83 -7.17 -6.98 -14.32
C LEU A 83 -8.42 -7.83 -14.06
N ASP A 84 -9.59 -7.23 -14.22
CA ASP A 84 -10.83 -7.99 -14.29
C ASP A 84 -10.83 -8.80 -15.60
N GLN A 85 -10.68 -10.12 -15.48
CA GLN A 85 -10.68 -11.02 -16.63
C GLN A 85 -12.12 -11.20 -17.10
N SER A 86 -12.62 -10.23 -17.87
CA SER A 86 -13.74 -10.47 -18.77
C SER A 86 -13.30 -11.47 -19.83
N SER A 87 -13.30 -12.76 -19.49
CA SER A 87 -13.28 -13.84 -20.48
C SER A 87 -14.59 -13.77 -21.25
N SER A 88 -14.62 -12.91 -22.26
CA SER A 88 -15.70 -12.81 -23.22
C SER A 88 -15.99 -14.19 -23.79
N GLN A 89 -17.19 -14.68 -23.54
CA GLN A 89 -17.75 -15.84 -24.21
C GLN A 89 -17.65 -15.65 -25.72
N THR A 90 -16.80 -16.43 -26.38
CA THR A 90 -16.99 -16.68 -27.81
C THR A 90 -18.21 -17.59 -27.92
N SER A 91 -19.33 -16.99 -28.30
CA SER A 91 -20.50 -17.68 -28.80
C SER A 91 -20.08 -18.49 -30.03
N ASP A 92 -19.93 -19.79 -29.87
CA ASP A 92 -19.91 -20.72 -31.00
C ASP A 92 -21.30 -20.66 -31.66
N GLU A 93 -21.41 -19.84 -32.69
CA GLU A 93 -22.57 -19.83 -33.58
C GLU A 93 -22.68 -21.19 -34.26
N ASN A 94 -23.71 -21.91 -33.81
CA ASN A 94 -24.32 -23.07 -34.43
C ASN A 94 -24.54 -22.80 -35.94
N MET A 95 -23.69 -23.36 -36.80
CA MET A 95 -23.89 -23.43 -38.25
C MET A 95 -25.11 -24.31 -38.54
N SER A 96 -26.29 -23.70 -38.44
CA SER A 96 -27.54 -24.26 -38.94
C SER A 96 -27.51 -24.34 -40.45
N ASN A 97 -27.70 -25.55 -40.96
CA ASN A 97 -28.34 -25.86 -42.24
C ASN A 97 -27.98 -24.96 -43.44
N VAL A 98 -26.96 -25.38 -44.19
CA VAL A 98 -26.92 -25.08 -45.62
C VAL A 98 -27.98 -25.97 -46.29
N ASP A 99 -29.16 -25.39 -46.49
CA ASP A 99 -30.17 -25.85 -47.44
C ASP A 99 -29.59 -25.73 -48.86
N ILE A 100 -29.39 -26.87 -49.55
CA ILE A 100 -29.19 -26.89 -51.00
C ILE A 100 -30.33 -27.72 -51.59
N GLY A 101 -31.42 -27.04 -51.88
CA GLY A 101 -32.34 -27.44 -52.94
C GLY A 101 -31.84 -26.88 -54.27
N ASP A 102 -31.51 -27.76 -55.20
CA ASP A 102 -31.93 -27.72 -56.61
C ASP A 102 -31.61 -29.08 -57.27
#